data_AF-A0A7Y5MQ74-F1
#
_entry.id   AF-A0A7Y5MQ74-F1
#
_cell.length_a   1.000
_cell.length_b   1.000
_cell.length_c   1.000
_cell.angle_alpha   90.00
_cell.angle_beta   90.00
_cell.angle_gamma   90.00
#
_symmetry.space_group_name_H-M   'P 1'
#
loop_
_entity.id
_entity.type
_entity.pdbx_description
1 polymer ?
#
loop_
_entity_poly.entity_id
_entity_poly.type
_entity_poly.pdbx_seq_one_letter_code
_entity_poly.pdbx_strand_id
1 'polypeptide(L)'
;MAFVINGMVFMLGSMVFMEDNKFFFGIVLLLAGLVNLTGLIPRFRNVTGFWIQIMNIIVAIITAWDYFDSGKKYIQYAWILVAAFSFFLFIQQYRKYKRTAEN
;
A
#
# COMPACT_ATOMS: atom_id res chain seq x y z
N MET A 1 8.57 -9.60 -7.99
CA MET A 1 8.95 -10.00 -6.62
C MET A 1 8.42 -9.04 -5.55
N ALA A 2 8.65 -7.73 -5.66
CA ALA A 2 8.18 -6.76 -4.66
C ALA A 2 6.67 -6.83 -4.34
N PHE A 3 5.81 -7.01 -5.35
CA PHE A 3 4.36 -7.14 -5.16
C PHE A 3 3.96 -8.35 -4.31
N VAL A 4 4.68 -9.46 -4.44
CA VAL A 4 4.40 -10.68 -3.67
C VAL A 4 4.73 -10.47 -2.21
N ILE A 5 5.91 -9.87 -1.95
CA ILE A 5 6.38 -9.58 -0.60
C ILE A 5 5.41 -8.60 0.08
N ASN A 6 5.04 -7.50 -0.58
CA ASN A 6 4.05 -6.56 -0.05
C ASN A 6 2.69 -7.23 0.18
N GLY A 7 2.25 -8.06 -0.77
CA GLY A 7 1.01 -8.84 -0.64
C GLY A 7 0.99 -9.68 0.64
N MET A 8 2.05 -10.47 0.86
CA MET A 8 2.17 -11.29 2.06
C MET A 8 2.29 -10.46 3.35
N VAL A 9 3.08 -9.40 3.34
CA VAL A 9 3.27 -8.51 4.50
C VAL A 9 1.95 -7.88 4.91
N PHE A 10 1.13 -7.42 3.94
CA PHE A 10 -0.17 -6.85 4.25
C PHE A 10 -1.17 -7.89 4.73
N MET A 11 -1.14 -9.12 4.19
CA MET A 11 -1.96 -10.21 4.70
C MET A 11 -1.58 -10.55 6.15
N LEU A 12 -0.30 -10.63 6.49
CA LEU A 12 0.15 -10.84 7.87
C LEU A 12 -0.28 -9.68 8.77
N GLY A 13 -0.06 -8.43 8.33
CA GLY A 13 -0.51 -7.25 9.06
C GLY A 13 -2.03 -7.25 9.28
N SER A 14 -2.81 -7.74 8.31
CA SER A 14 -4.26 -7.82 8.45
C SER A 14 -4.69 -8.73 9.60
N MET A 15 -3.99 -9.85 9.80
CA MET A 15 -4.26 -10.78 10.90
C MET A 15 -3.97 -10.12 12.25
N VAL A 16 -2.83 -9.43 12.36
CA VAL A 16 -2.44 -8.70 13.58
C VAL A 16 -3.48 -7.63 13.94
N PHE A 17 -3.92 -6.83 12.97
CA PHE A 17 -4.94 -5.81 13.22
C PHE A 17 -6.31 -6.40 13.57
N MET A 18 -6.67 -7.57 13.04
CA MET A 18 -7.90 -8.25 13.41
C MET A 18 -7.85 -8.81 14.84
N GLU A 19 -6.70 -9.35 15.27
CA GLU A 19 -6.47 -9.81 16.65
C GLU A 19 -6.57 -8.64 17.65
N ASP A 20 -6.10 -7.45 17.27
CA ASP A 20 -6.20 -6.23 18.07
C ASP A 20 -7.61 -5.58 18.07
N ASN A 21 -8.65 -6.27 17.57
CA ASN A 21 -10.01 -5.75 17.36
C ASN A 21 -10.12 -4.52 16.43
N LYS A 22 -9.06 -4.20 15.68
CA LYS A 22 -9.02 -3.10 14.70
C LYS A 22 -9.47 -3.59 13.33
N PHE A 23 -10.70 -4.12 13.27
CA PHE A 23 -11.25 -4.78 12.08
C PHE A 23 -11.17 -3.94 10.80
N PHE A 24 -11.42 -2.62 10.89
CA PHE A 24 -11.31 -1.72 9.74
C PHE A 24 -9.90 -1.73 9.14
N PHE A 25 -8.86 -1.61 9.97
CA PHE A 25 -7.46 -1.65 9.56
C PHE A 25 -7.14 -3.01 8.94
N GLY A 26 -7.56 -4.09 9.59
CA GLY A 26 -7.40 -5.46 9.09
C GLY A 26 -7.99 -5.66 7.69
N ILE A 27 -9.24 -5.24 7.47
CA ILE A 27 -9.90 -5.36 6.16
C ILE A 27 -9.14 -4.58 5.09
N VAL A 28 -8.69 -3.36 5.38
CA VAL A 28 -7.95 -2.56 4.39
C VAL A 28 -6.61 -3.21 4.03
N LEU A 29 -5.87 -3.71 5.02
CA LEU A 29 -4.63 -4.44 4.74
C LEU A 29 -4.88 -5.74 3.96
N LEU A 30 -5.95 -6.47 4.25
CA LEU A 30 -6.31 -7.68 3.51
C LEU A 30 -6.61 -7.37 2.04
N LEU A 31 -7.41 -6.33 1.78
CA LEU A 31 -7.71 -5.87 0.42
C LEU A 31 -6.46 -5.40 -0.30
N ALA A 32 -5.60 -4.62 0.36
CA ALA A 32 -4.32 -4.17 -0.21
C ALA A 32 -3.39 -5.35 -0.54
N GLY A 33 -3.39 -6.39 0.31
CA GLY A 33 -2.66 -7.63 0.07
C GLY A 33 -3.16 -8.35 -1.18
N LEU A 34 -4.47 -8.53 -1.31
CA LEU A 34 -5.09 -9.14 -2.49
C LEU A 34 -4.78 -8.34 -3.77
N VAL A 35 -4.90 -7.01 -3.73
CA VAL A 35 -4.57 -6.14 -4.86
C VAL A 35 -3.10 -6.28 -5.25
N ASN A 36 -2.18 -6.35 -4.28
CA ASN A 36 -0.76 -6.60 -4.57
C ASN A 36 -0.52 -7.96 -5.24
N LEU A 37 -1.24 -9.00 -4.82
CA LEU A 37 -1.15 -10.32 -5.46
C LEU A 37 -1.70 -10.33 -6.89
N THR A 38 -2.65 -9.47 -7.26
CA THR A 38 -3.08 -9.35 -8.66
C THR A 38 -1.95 -8.92 -9.61
N GLY A 39 -0.90 -8.26 -9.09
CA GLY A 39 0.31 -7.91 -9.83
C GLY A 39 1.15 -9.11 -10.30
N LEU A 40 0.85 -10.32 -9.80
CA LEU A 40 1.41 -11.58 -10.31
C LEU A 40 0.78 -12.01 -11.63
N ILE A 41 -0.43 -11.56 -11.92
CA ILE A 41 -1.18 -11.98 -13.09
C ILE A 41 -0.72 -11.11 -14.28
N PRO A 42 -0.02 -11.68 -15.28
CA PRO A 42 0.57 -10.88 -16.37
C PRO A 42 -0.46 -10.05 -17.14
N ARG A 43 -1.69 -10.59 -17.25
CA ARG A 43 -2.82 -9.97 -17.94
C ARG A 43 -3.24 -8.62 -17.33
N PHE A 44 -3.02 -8.41 -16.03
CA PHE A 44 -3.47 -7.20 -15.33
C PHE A 44 -2.34 -6.22 -15.02
N ARG A 45 -1.09 -6.52 -15.40
CA ARG A 45 0.13 -5.82 -14.95
C ARG A 45 0.13 -4.30 -15.19
N ASN A 46 -0.45 -3.83 -16.29
CA ASN A 46 -0.47 -2.39 -16.63
C ASN A 46 -1.56 -1.61 -15.89
N VAL A 47 -2.72 -2.22 -15.63
CA VAL A 47 -3.85 -1.59 -14.92
C VAL A 47 -3.64 -1.68 -13.39
N THR A 48 -3.05 -2.79 -12.93
CA THR A 48 -2.79 -3.04 -11.50
C THR A 48 -1.71 -2.14 -10.91
N GLY A 49 -0.78 -1.63 -11.72
CA GLY A 49 0.29 -0.75 -11.24
C GLY A 49 -0.24 0.47 -10.47
N PHE A 50 -1.23 1.18 -11.02
CA PHE A 50 -1.85 2.33 -10.37
C PHE A 50 -2.58 1.96 -9.08
N TRP A 51 -3.40 0.89 -9.13
CA TRP A 51 -4.17 0.44 -7.98
C TRP A 51 -3.30 -0.05 -6.83
N ILE A 52 -2.22 -0.77 -7.14
CA ILE A 52 -1.23 -1.21 -6.15
C ILE A 52 -0.58 0.01 -5.48
N GLN A 53 -0.20 1.02 -6.26
CA GLN A 53 0.42 2.24 -5.73
C GLN A 53 -0.52 2.97 -4.77
N ILE A 54 -1.80 3.13 -5.15
CA ILE A 54 -2.84 3.75 -4.31
C ILE A 54 -3.03 2.96 -3.01
N MET A 55 -3.17 1.63 -3.10
CA MET A 55 -3.34 0.78 -1.92
C MET A 55 -2.13 0.84 -0.99
N ASN A 56 -0.91 0.90 -1.52
CA ASN A 56 0.30 1.02 -0.70
C ASN A 56 0.33 2.36 0.05
N ILE A 57 -0.12 3.46 -0.57
CA ILE A 57 -0.24 4.77 0.10
C ILE A 57 -1.25 4.69 1.24
N ILE A 58 -2.43 4.10 0.98
CA ILE A 58 -3.48 3.94 1.99
C ILE A 58 -2.98 3.12 3.17
N VAL A 59 -2.32 1.99 2.92
CA VAL A 59 -1.75 1.14 3.98
C VAL A 59 -0.71 1.92 4.80
N ALA A 60 0.18 2.68 4.14
CA ALA A 60 1.18 3.47 4.85
C ALA A 60 0.55 4.55 5.76
N ILE A 61 -0.50 5.23 5.29
CA ILE A 61 -1.24 6.23 6.08
C ILE A 61 -1.92 5.57 7.29
N ILE A 62 -2.65 4.48 7.06
CA ILE A 62 -3.37 3.73 8.08
C ILE A 62 -2.41 3.20 9.15
N THR A 63 -1.25 2.69 8.71
CA THR A 63 -0.22 2.19 9.61
C THR A 63 0.42 3.35 10.40
N ALA A 64 0.69 4.49 9.76
CA ALA A 64 1.19 5.67 10.44
C ALA A 64 0.20 6.16 11.53
N TRP A 65 -1.10 6.19 11.20
CA TRP A 65 -2.16 6.56 12.13
C TRP A 65 -2.18 5.63 13.35
N ASP A 66 -2.12 4.31 13.12
CA ASP A 66 -2.09 3.34 14.21
C ASP A 66 -0.89 3.54 15.15
N TYR A 67 0.28 3.87 14.58
CA TYR A 67 1.47 4.17 15.39
C TYR A 67 1.35 5.47 16.19
N PHE A 68 0.63 6.48 15.68
CA PHE A 68 0.31 7.68 16.44
C PHE A 68 -0.60 7.36 17.63
N ASP A 69 -1.66 6.59 17.41
CA ASP A 69 -2.65 6.25 18.44
C ASP A 69 -2.06 5.32 19.52
N SER A 70 -1.19 4.39 19.13
CA SER A 70 -0.49 3.48 20.05
C SER A 70 0.66 4.14 20.83
N GLY A 71 0.94 5.43 20.62
CA GLY A 71 1.96 6.19 21.36
C GLY A 71 3.41 5.75 21.09
N LYS A 72 3.63 4.90 20.08
CA LYS A 72 4.95 4.40 19.68
C LYS A 72 5.72 5.48 18.92
N LYS A 73 6.51 6.24 19.67
CA LYS A 73 7.38 7.30 19.14
C LYS A 73 8.36 6.72 18.12
N TYR A 74 8.72 7.54 17.12
CA TYR A 74 9.67 7.26 16.04
C TYR A 74 9.19 6.40 14.86
N ILE A 75 8.45 5.31 15.09
CA ILE A 75 8.03 4.41 13.98
C ILE A 75 7.00 5.08 13.05
N GLN A 76 6.12 5.91 13.60
CA GLN A 76 5.16 6.71 12.83
C GLN A 76 5.79 7.55 11.71
N TYR A 77 6.98 8.13 11.95
CA TYR A 77 7.67 8.96 10.95
C TYR A 77 8.22 8.15 9.77
N ALA A 78 8.63 6.90 10.02
CA ALA A 78 9.04 6.00 8.94
C ALA A 78 7.87 5.73 7.98
N TRP A 79 6.67 5.50 8.52
CA TRP A 79 5.47 5.27 7.71
C TRP A 79 4.99 6.52 6.96
N ILE A 80 5.15 7.70 7.56
CA ILE A 80 4.90 8.98 6.86
C ILE A 80 5.87 9.14 5.68
N LEU A 81 7.16 8.82 5.87
CA LEU A 81 8.12 8.85 4.77
C LEU A 81 7.76 7.85 3.67
N VAL A 82 7.35 6.63 4.03
CA VAL A 82 6.88 5.62 3.06
C VAL A 82 5.66 6.13 2.29
N ALA A 83 4.71 6.78 2.95
CA ALA A 83 3.55 7.40 2.30
C ALA A 83 3.98 8.50 1.32
N ALA A 84 4.89 9.39 1.73
CA ALA A 84 5.41 10.47 0.90
C ALA A 84 6.15 9.95 -0.34
N PHE A 85 7.05 8.97 -0.18
CA PHE A 85 7.75 8.33 -1.30
C PHE A 85 6.79 7.62 -2.24
N SER A 86 5.80 6.90 -1.69
CA SER A 86 4.80 6.20 -2.49
C SER A 86 3.95 7.17 -3.32
N PHE A 87 3.59 8.32 -2.75
CA PHE A 87 2.89 9.40 -3.45
C PHE A 87 3.76 10.05 -4.54
N PHE A 88 5.04 10.28 -4.28
CA PHE A 88 5.96 10.81 -5.29
C PHE A 88 6.10 9.86 -6.49
N LEU A 89 6.23 8.55 -6.24
CA LEU A 89 6.27 7.53 -7.30
C LEU A 89 4.96 7.47 -8.09
N PHE A 90 3.82 7.61 -7.41
CA PHE A 90 2.52 7.72 -8.07
C PHE A 90 2.47 8.90 -9.06
N ILE A 91 2.94 10.08 -8.65
CA ILE A 91 3.01 11.26 -9.54
C ILE A 91 3.91 10.97 -10.74
N GLN A 92 5.07 10.36 -10.55
CA GLN A 92 5.96 10.05 -11.66
C GLN A 92 5.33 9.07 -12.66
N GLN A 93 4.67 8.02 -12.16
CA GLN A 93 3.98 7.04 -12.99
C GLN A 93 2.82 7.68 -13.76
N TYR A 94 2.06 8.55 -13.11
CA TYR A 94 1.00 9.34 -13.74
C TYR A 94 1.52 10.24 -14.87
N ARG A 95 2.60 10.98 -14.63
CA ARG A 95 3.22 11.84 -15.65
C ARG A 95 3.75 11.03 -16.83
N LYS A 96 4.31 9.84 -16.58
CA LYS A 96 4.78 8.93 -17.65
C LYS A 96 3.61 8.40 -18.48
N TYR A 97 2.54 7.95 -17.83
CA TYR A 97 1.33 7.48 -18.52
C TYR A 97 0.75 8.56 -19.44
N LYS A 98 0.62 9.81 -18.93
CA LYS A 98 0.14 10.94 -19.73
C LYS A 98 0.98 11.19 -20.97
N ARG A 99 2.32 11.18 -20.87
CA ARG A 99 3.22 11.37 -22.03
C ARG A 99 3.10 10.27 -23.08
N THR A 100 2.87 9.02 -22.67
CA THR A 100 2.71 7.90 -23.61
C THR A 100 1.34 7.92 -24.29
N ALA A 101 0.31 8.49 -23.66
CA ALA A 101 -1.02 8.65 -24.26
C ALA A 101 -1.12 9.84 -25.23
N GLU A 102 -0.16 10.78 -25.18
CA GLU A 102 -0.09 11.96 -26.07
C GLU A 102 0.79 11.72 -27.32
N ASN A 103 1.47 10.58 -27.43
CA ASN A 103 2.28 10.17 -28.59
C ASN A 103 1.59 9.04 -29.38
#